data_AF-A0A847I179-F1
#
_entry.id   AF-A0A847I179-F1
#
_cell.length_a   1.000
_cell.length_b   1.000
_cell.length_c   1.000
_cell.angle_alpha   90.00
_cell.angle_beta   90.00
_cell.angle_gamma   90.00
#
_symmetry.space_group_name_H-M   'P 1'
#
loop_
_entity.id
_entity.type
_entity.pdbx_description
1 polymer ?
#
loop_
_entity_poly.entity_id
_entity_poly.type
_entity_poly.pdbx_seq_one_letter_code
_entity_poly.pdbx_strand_id
1 'polypeptide(L)'
;MPLPALADLTAKRRGFPRQRHPLLPFAIAIAAALPGTVLRLAGVPLDPALAAATSGAAIVGASFLLLWACDAAQADVSQALALAVVAVLTVLPEYAVDMYFTWQAGQHEGTAYAQYAVANMTGANRLLIGVAWGLVAALYWWRFRRAVRIGHERCTELLFLGLATAYAFVIPIKGTLAWYDGLVFLGIYVWYIVLASRRPCVESEAVGPAEMLIRLPRRQRRAATAVLFLVAGAVILANAKPFC
;
A
#
# COMPACT_ATOMS: atom_id res chain seq x y z
N MET A 1 -44.47 27.95 -19.58
CA MET A 1 -43.32 28.40 -18.76
C MET A 1 -42.55 27.14 -18.34
N PRO A 2 -41.50 26.72 -19.07
CA PRO A 2 -40.79 25.47 -18.76
C PRO A 2 -39.62 25.70 -17.79
N LEU A 3 -39.43 24.74 -16.88
CA LEU A 3 -38.51 24.72 -15.74
C LEU A 3 -37.02 24.71 -16.15
N PRO A 4 -36.15 25.56 -15.57
CA PRO A 4 -34.71 25.50 -15.75
C PRO A 4 -34.10 24.55 -14.72
N ALA A 5 -34.07 23.24 -14.98
CA ALA A 5 -33.54 22.27 -14.02
C ALA A 5 -32.71 21.11 -14.61
N LEU A 6 -32.34 21.16 -15.90
CA LEU A 6 -31.56 20.09 -16.55
C LEU A 6 -30.20 20.54 -17.13
N ALA A 7 -29.83 21.81 -16.99
CA ALA A 7 -28.57 22.32 -17.55
C ALA A 7 -27.36 22.26 -16.60
N ASP A 8 -27.55 21.87 -15.33
CA ASP A 8 -26.52 22.03 -14.29
C ASP A 8 -25.80 20.72 -13.90
N LEU A 9 -26.15 19.58 -14.52
CA LEU A 9 -25.45 18.30 -14.29
C LEU A 9 -24.17 18.13 -15.13
N THR A 10 -23.90 19.05 -16.06
CA THR A 10 -22.68 19.05 -16.89
C THR A 10 -21.55 19.93 -16.31
N ALA A 11 -21.79 20.62 -15.20
CA ALA A 11 -20.92 21.68 -14.70
C ALA A 11 -20.11 21.31 -13.43
N LYS A 12 -19.47 20.13 -13.38
CA LYS A 12 -18.37 19.91 -12.41
C LYS A 12 -17.36 18.83 -12.79
N ARG A 13 -16.96 18.72 -14.06
CA ARG A 13 -15.62 18.21 -14.40
C ARG A 13 -14.60 19.31 -14.11
N ARG A 14 -14.33 19.62 -12.84
CA ARG A 14 -13.14 20.41 -12.50
C ARG A 14 -11.94 19.49 -12.71
N GLY A 15 -11.47 19.43 -13.95
CA GLY A 15 -10.21 18.77 -14.26
C GLY A 15 -9.12 19.35 -13.37
N PHE A 16 -8.46 18.50 -12.59
CA PHE A 16 -7.27 18.88 -11.85
C PHE A 16 -6.27 19.54 -12.82
N PRO A 17 -5.50 20.55 -12.38
CA PRO A 17 -4.53 21.21 -13.23
C PRO A 17 -3.61 20.17 -13.87
N ARG A 18 -3.55 20.13 -15.21
CA ARG A 18 -2.67 19.26 -15.98
C ARG A 18 -1.25 19.36 -15.41
N GLN A 19 -0.68 18.22 -14.97
CA GLN A 19 0.72 18.18 -14.55
C GLN A 19 1.61 18.64 -15.70
N ARG A 20 2.46 19.65 -15.43
CA ARG A 20 3.39 20.21 -16.44
C ARG A 20 4.52 19.24 -16.80
N HIS A 21 4.89 18.32 -15.90
CA HIS A 21 5.96 17.33 -16.11
C HIS A 21 5.54 15.94 -15.58
N PRO A 22 4.73 15.20 -16.34
CA PRO A 22 4.12 13.98 -15.81
C PRO A 22 5.11 12.78 -15.75
N LEU A 23 6.27 12.89 -16.41
CA LEU A 23 7.37 11.90 -16.36
C LEU A 23 8.32 12.11 -15.17
N LEU A 24 8.36 13.31 -14.58
CA LEU A 24 9.30 13.62 -13.50
C LEU A 24 9.10 12.72 -12.26
N PRO A 25 7.87 12.44 -11.80
CA PRO A 25 7.66 11.53 -10.67
C PRO A 25 8.17 10.11 -10.94
N PHE A 26 7.95 9.58 -12.15
CA PHE A 26 8.49 8.28 -12.57
C PHE A 26 10.02 8.30 -12.56
N ALA A 27 10.65 9.35 -13.08
CA ALA A 27 12.10 9.49 -13.09
C ALA A 27 12.68 9.52 -11.66
N ILE A 28 12.05 10.25 -10.74
CA ILE A 28 12.47 10.30 -9.33
C ILE A 28 12.33 8.93 -8.67
N ALA A 29 11.19 8.26 -8.84
CA ALA A 29 10.95 6.95 -8.25
C ALA A 29 11.92 5.89 -8.78
N ILE A 30 12.21 5.91 -10.10
CA ILE A 30 13.21 5.04 -10.72
C ILE A 30 14.62 5.39 -10.21
N ALA A 31 14.97 6.67 -10.14
CA ALA A 31 16.27 7.11 -9.63
C ALA A 31 16.48 6.72 -8.15
N ALA A 32 15.42 6.65 -7.35
CA ALA A 32 15.47 6.12 -5.98
C ALA A 32 15.59 4.57 -5.96
N ALA A 33 14.92 3.88 -6.89
CA ALA A 33 14.92 2.42 -7.02
C ALA A 33 16.26 1.82 -7.48
N LEU A 34 17.04 2.56 -8.27
CA LEU A 34 18.21 2.04 -8.96
C LEU A 34 19.47 1.85 -8.08
N PRO A 35 19.92 2.80 -7.26
CA PRO A 35 21.25 2.74 -6.64
C PRO A 35 21.47 1.49 -5.79
N GLY A 36 20.56 1.20 -4.84
CA GLY A 36 20.66 0.01 -3.99
C GLY A 36 20.61 -1.29 -4.79
N THR A 37 19.70 -1.37 -5.75
CA THR A 37 19.54 -2.55 -6.62
C THR A 37 20.77 -2.80 -7.49
N VAL A 38 21.32 -1.77 -8.13
CA VAL A 38 22.48 -1.87 -9.02
C VAL A 38 23.75 -2.23 -8.25
N LEU A 39 24.03 -1.54 -7.13
CA LEU A 39 25.21 -1.82 -6.30
C LEU A 39 25.20 -3.25 -5.77
N ARG A 40 24.02 -3.76 -5.40
CA ARG A 40 23.82 -5.14 -4.96
C ARG A 40 24.06 -6.15 -6.09
N LEU A 41 23.47 -5.92 -7.27
CA LEU A 41 23.65 -6.82 -8.42
C LEU A 41 25.10 -6.83 -8.91
N ALA A 42 25.83 -5.73 -8.74
CA ALA A 42 27.26 -5.64 -9.01
C ALA A 42 28.15 -6.31 -7.93
N GLY A 43 27.56 -6.80 -6.83
CA GLY A 43 28.30 -7.43 -5.74
C GLY A 43 29.19 -6.48 -4.95
N VAL A 44 28.91 -5.17 -4.99
CA VAL A 44 29.69 -4.16 -4.26
C VAL A 44 29.42 -4.32 -2.77
N PRO A 45 30.44 -4.59 -1.93
CA PRO A 45 30.25 -4.65 -0.49
C PRO A 45 29.98 -3.23 0.02
N LEU A 46 28.82 -3.06 0.65
CA LEU A 46 28.44 -1.82 1.30
C LEU A 46 28.49 -2.03 2.81
N ASP A 47 28.88 -0.99 3.54
CA ASP A 47 28.69 -0.93 4.98
C ASP A 47 27.20 -1.15 5.33
N PRO A 48 26.87 -1.83 6.45
CA PRO A 48 25.48 -2.14 6.80
C PRO A 48 24.54 -0.92 6.80
N ALA A 49 24.99 0.24 7.29
CA ALA A 49 24.15 1.43 7.32
C ALA A 49 23.86 1.96 5.90
N LEU A 50 24.85 1.91 5.01
CA LEU A 50 24.71 2.34 3.63
C LEU A 50 23.88 1.33 2.80
N ALA A 51 24.06 0.03 3.07
CA ALA A 51 23.23 -1.03 2.50
C ALA A 51 21.76 -0.83 2.86
N ALA A 52 21.46 -0.57 4.14
CA ALA A 52 20.10 -0.30 4.60
C ALA A 52 19.53 0.98 3.98
N ALA A 53 20.28 2.08 3.97
CA ALA A 53 19.82 3.35 3.41
C ALA A 53 19.50 3.25 1.90
N THR A 54 20.40 2.63 1.12
CA THR A 54 20.21 2.49 -0.33
C THR A 54 19.13 1.49 -0.68
N SER A 55 18.99 0.39 0.07
CA SER A 55 17.93 -0.59 -0.08
C SER A 55 16.56 -0.02 0.32
N GLY A 56 16.51 0.74 1.42
CA GLY A 56 15.31 1.44 1.86
C GLY A 56 14.83 2.49 0.86
N ALA A 57 15.75 3.30 0.32
CA ALA A 57 15.44 4.23 -0.77
C ALA A 57 14.89 3.48 -2.00
N ALA A 58 15.45 2.31 -2.31
CA ALA A 58 14.99 1.51 -3.43
C ALA A 58 13.58 0.95 -3.22
N ILE A 59 13.29 0.45 -2.01
CA ILE A 59 11.95 -0.01 -1.60
C ILE A 59 10.95 1.14 -1.69
N VAL A 60 11.28 2.34 -1.19
CA VAL A 60 10.40 3.51 -1.26
C VAL A 60 10.11 3.90 -2.71
N GLY A 61 11.15 3.99 -3.56
CA GLY A 61 10.99 4.28 -4.99
C GLY A 61 10.09 3.26 -5.69
N ALA A 62 10.33 1.97 -5.45
CA ALA A 62 9.51 0.89 -5.99
C ALA A 62 8.06 0.93 -5.48
N SER A 63 7.83 1.32 -4.22
CA SER A 63 6.49 1.45 -3.64
C SER A 63 5.64 2.50 -4.37
N PHE A 64 6.23 3.63 -4.78
CA PHE A 64 5.55 4.63 -5.60
C PHE A 64 5.20 4.10 -6.99
N LEU A 65 6.14 3.40 -7.65
CA LEU A 65 5.88 2.75 -8.94
C LEU A 65 4.73 1.73 -8.84
N LEU A 66 4.72 0.95 -7.76
CA LEU A 66 3.70 -0.05 -7.45
C LEU A 66 2.33 0.61 -7.21
N LEU A 67 2.30 1.74 -6.48
CA LEU A 67 1.08 2.52 -6.23
C LEU A 67 0.50 3.06 -7.55
N TRP A 68 1.32 3.65 -8.42
CA TRP A 68 0.84 4.16 -9.71
C TRP A 68 0.40 3.04 -10.66
N ALA A 69 1.06 1.88 -10.62
CA ALA A 69 0.61 0.69 -11.33
C ALA A 69 -0.74 0.19 -10.80
N CYS A 70 -0.93 0.17 -9.47
CA CYS A 70 -2.20 -0.15 -8.83
C CYS A 70 -3.32 0.75 -9.32
N ASP A 71 -3.15 2.07 -9.25
CA ASP A 71 -4.15 3.03 -9.68
C ASP A 71 -4.52 2.86 -11.17
N ALA A 72 -3.51 2.65 -12.04
CA ALA A 72 -3.74 2.40 -13.45
C ALA A 72 -4.46 1.07 -13.71
N ALA A 73 -4.17 0.02 -12.92
CA ALA A 73 -4.77 -1.30 -13.05
C ALA A 73 -6.28 -1.30 -12.75
N GLN A 74 -6.75 -0.40 -11.88
CA GLN A 74 -8.18 -0.30 -11.53
C GLN A 74 -9.05 -0.02 -12.76
N ALA A 75 -8.50 0.62 -13.80
CA ALA A 75 -9.22 0.88 -15.06
C ALA A 75 -9.45 -0.38 -15.93
N ASP A 76 -8.80 -1.51 -15.62
CA ASP A 76 -8.80 -2.72 -16.45
C ASP A 76 -9.39 -3.96 -15.78
N VAL A 77 -9.71 -3.89 -14.48
CA VAL A 77 -10.02 -5.03 -13.61
C VAL A 77 -11.35 -4.82 -12.90
N SER A 78 -12.04 -5.90 -12.50
CA SER A 78 -13.28 -5.78 -11.74
C SER A 78 -13.03 -5.07 -10.42
N GLN A 79 -14.03 -4.32 -9.97
CA GLN A 79 -13.94 -3.51 -8.77
C GLN A 79 -13.55 -4.32 -7.52
N ALA A 80 -14.17 -5.48 -7.34
CA ALA A 80 -13.88 -6.41 -6.25
C ALA A 80 -12.41 -6.85 -6.24
N LEU A 81 -11.89 -7.20 -7.42
CA LEU A 81 -10.52 -7.66 -7.57
C LEU A 81 -9.52 -6.51 -7.43
N ALA A 82 -9.87 -5.31 -7.91
CA ALA A 82 -9.07 -4.11 -7.71
C ALA A 82 -8.91 -3.80 -6.22
N LEU A 83 -9.99 -3.76 -5.44
CA LEU A 83 -9.92 -3.50 -4.00
C LEU A 83 -9.05 -4.52 -3.26
N ALA A 84 -9.24 -5.82 -3.53
CA ALA A 84 -8.46 -6.87 -2.88
C ALA A 84 -6.97 -6.81 -3.24
N VAL A 85 -6.64 -6.66 -4.54
CA VAL A 85 -5.25 -6.63 -5.02
C VAL A 85 -4.54 -5.35 -4.58
N VAL A 86 -5.18 -4.19 -4.71
CA VAL A 86 -4.61 -2.90 -4.30
C VAL A 86 -4.37 -2.88 -2.79
N ALA A 87 -5.28 -3.42 -1.98
CA ALA A 87 -5.10 -3.47 -0.54
C ALA A 87 -3.86 -4.29 -0.13
N VAL A 88 -3.58 -5.40 -0.81
CA VAL A 88 -2.39 -6.23 -0.52
C VAL A 88 -1.12 -5.57 -1.09
N LEU A 89 -1.17 -5.08 -2.32
CA LEU A 89 0.00 -4.54 -3.01
C LEU A 89 0.49 -3.23 -2.42
N THR A 90 -0.40 -2.36 -1.94
CA THR A 90 0.00 -1.06 -1.37
C THR A 90 0.82 -1.19 -0.09
N VAL A 91 0.71 -2.32 0.61
CA VAL A 91 1.50 -2.64 1.81
C VAL A 91 2.51 -3.77 1.55
N LEU A 92 2.78 -4.12 0.29
CA LEU A 92 3.74 -5.16 -0.08
C LEU A 92 5.14 -4.98 0.52
N PRO A 93 5.73 -3.75 0.59
CA PRO A 93 7.01 -3.53 1.24
C PRO A 93 7.04 -4.02 2.69
N GLU A 94 5.97 -3.73 3.43
CA GLU A 94 5.83 -4.16 4.83
C GLU A 94 5.79 -5.68 4.92
N TYR A 95 4.97 -6.33 4.07
CA TYR A 95 4.92 -7.79 4.02
C TYR A 95 6.24 -8.43 3.64
N ALA A 96 7.03 -7.82 2.75
CA ALA A 96 8.32 -8.37 2.35
C ALA A 96 9.33 -8.38 3.52
N VAL A 97 9.37 -7.31 4.31
CA VAL A 97 10.21 -7.21 5.51
C VAL A 97 9.73 -8.16 6.60
N ASP A 98 8.42 -8.21 6.86
CA ASP A 98 7.85 -9.05 7.90
C ASP A 98 7.99 -10.55 7.58
N MET A 99 7.80 -10.93 6.31
CA MET A 99 8.07 -12.29 5.82
C MET A 99 9.54 -12.65 5.94
N TYR A 100 10.47 -11.71 5.72
CA TYR A 100 11.89 -11.96 5.93
C TYR A 100 12.17 -12.31 7.40
N PHE A 101 11.72 -11.49 8.35
CA PHE A 101 11.94 -11.78 9.78
C PHE A 101 11.26 -13.08 10.21
N THR A 102 10.04 -13.34 9.73
CA THR A 102 9.31 -14.58 10.05
C THR A 102 10.01 -15.81 9.46
N TRP A 103 10.51 -15.73 8.23
CA TRP A 103 11.30 -16.79 7.61
C TRP A 103 12.60 -17.05 8.37
N GLN A 104 13.33 -15.99 8.75
CA GLN A 104 14.55 -16.12 9.54
C GLN A 104 14.28 -16.71 10.92
N ALA A 105 13.14 -16.39 11.54
CA ALA A 105 12.72 -16.95 12.82
C ALA A 105 12.54 -18.47 12.77
N GLY A 106 11.96 -19.00 11.68
CA GLY A 106 11.82 -20.45 11.49
C GLY A 106 13.13 -21.17 11.17
N GLN A 107 14.08 -20.49 10.52
CA GLN A 107 15.39 -21.07 10.18
C GLN A 107 16.39 -21.00 11.35
N HIS A 108 16.24 -20.04 12.25
CA HIS A 108 17.17 -19.75 13.34
C HIS A 108 16.43 -19.71 14.69
N GLU A 109 15.96 -20.88 15.11
CA GLU A 109 15.28 -21.03 16.41
C GLU A 109 16.18 -20.56 17.57
N GLY A 110 15.58 -19.92 18.58
CA GLY A 110 16.30 -19.39 19.75
C GLY A 110 16.95 -18.01 19.55
N THR A 111 16.86 -17.43 18.35
CA THR A 111 17.32 -16.05 18.09
C THR A 111 16.21 -15.00 18.27
N ALA A 112 16.58 -13.73 18.21
CA ALA A 112 15.64 -12.61 18.33
C ALA A 112 14.72 -12.41 17.09
N TYR A 113 14.89 -13.17 15.99
CA TYR A 113 14.10 -12.97 14.77
C TYR A 113 12.59 -13.11 14.98
N ALA A 114 12.15 -14.01 15.87
CA ALA A 114 10.74 -14.12 16.23
C ALA A 114 10.20 -12.84 16.91
N GLN A 115 11.02 -12.22 17.75
CA GLN A 115 10.70 -10.95 18.40
C GLN A 115 10.72 -9.80 17.40
N TYR A 116 11.65 -9.81 16.43
CA TYR A 116 11.72 -8.80 15.37
C TYR A 116 10.49 -8.84 14.46
N ALA A 117 9.99 -10.02 14.09
CA ALA A 117 8.76 -10.14 13.31
C ALA A 117 7.55 -9.52 14.05
N VAL A 118 7.34 -9.89 15.33
CA VAL A 118 6.22 -9.33 16.11
C VAL A 118 6.40 -7.83 16.36
N ALA A 119 7.63 -7.37 16.63
CA ALA A 119 7.93 -5.95 16.84
C ALA A 119 7.70 -5.13 15.55
N ASN A 120 8.11 -5.65 14.39
CA ASN A 120 7.88 -5.03 13.09
C ASN A 120 6.37 -4.92 12.80
N MET A 121 5.65 -6.05 12.83
CA MET A 121 4.20 -6.10 12.59
C MET A 121 3.41 -5.15 13.52
N THR A 122 3.72 -5.12 14.81
CA THR A 122 3.04 -4.22 15.76
C THR A 122 3.48 -2.77 15.61
N GLY A 123 4.76 -2.53 15.30
CA GLY A 123 5.33 -1.21 15.03
C GLY A 123 4.67 -0.54 13.82
N ALA A 124 4.53 -1.27 12.71
CA ALA A 124 3.88 -0.79 11.50
C ALA A 124 2.43 -0.35 11.75
N ASN A 125 1.65 -1.17 12.45
CA ASN A 125 0.27 -0.84 12.83
C ASN A 125 0.18 0.42 13.71
N ARG A 126 1.10 0.58 14.67
CA ARG A 126 1.17 1.76 15.55
C ARG A 126 1.57 3.02 14.79
N LEU A 127 2.56 2.93 13.89
CA LEU A 127 2.99 4.05 13.06
C LEU A 127 1.89 4.48 12.08
N LEU A 128 1.16 3.52 11.49
CA LEU A 128 0.05 3.81 10.58
C LEU A 128 -1.05 4.63 11.27
N ILE A 129 -1.55 4.15 12.41
CA ILE A 129 -2.67 4.80 13.11
C ILE A 129 -2.19 6.04 13.88
N GLY A 130 -1.09 5.92 14.63
CA GLY A 130 -0.61 6.97 15.52
C GLY A 130 0.05 8.13 14.76
N VAL A 131 0.89 7.83 13.78
CA VAL A 131 1.67 8.85 13.06
C VAL A 131 1.00 9.20 11.73
N ALA A 132 0.79 8.23 10.83
CA ALA A 132 0.34 8.55 9.47
C ALA A 132 -1.08 9.13 9.46
N TRP A 133 -2.06 8.49 10.10
CA TRP A 133 -3.42 9.01 10.15
C TRP A 133 -3.53 10.29 10.99
N GLY A 134 -2.80 10.36 12.11
CA GLY A 134 -2.70 11.56 12.93
C GLY A 134 -2.17 12.77 12.15
N LEU A 135 -1.09 12.59 11.39
CA LEU A 135 -0.50 13.62 10.54
C LEU A 135 -1.46 14.08 9.43
N VAL A 136 -2.10 13.14 8.72
CA VAL A 136 -3.07 13.49 7.67
C VAL A 136 -4.24 14.28 8.23
N ALA A 137 -4.79 13.87 9.37
CA ALA A 137 -5.87 14.58 10.05
C ALA A 137 -5.42 15.98 10.53
N ALA A 138 -4.21 16.10 11.08
CA ALA A 138 -3.64 17.36 11.53
C ALA A 138 -3.42 18.34 10.36
N LEU A 139 -2.88 17.87 9.23
CA LEU A 139 -2.70 18.67 8.02
C LEU A 139 -4.05 19.14 7.45
N TYR A 140 -5.05 18.24 7.41
CA TYR A 140 -6.39 18.60 6.98
C TYR A 140 -7.00 19.67 7.89
N TRP A 141 -6.93 19.48 9.20
CA TRP A 141 -7.42 20.47 10.16
C TRP A 141 -6.67 21.79 10.05
N TRP A 142 -5.34 21.77 9.87
CA TRP A 142 -4.56 22.99 9.70
C TRP A 142 -5.00 23.77 8.46
N ARG A 143 -5.23 23.06 7.34
CA ARG A 143 -5.58 23.68 6.06
C ARG A 143 -7.04 24.16 5.96
N PHE A 144 -7.98 23.44 6.57
CA PHE A 144 -9.42 23.69 6.43
C PHE A 144 -10.10 24.14 7.72
N ARG A 145 -9.42 24.02 8.87
CA ARG A 145 -9.93 24.37 10.21
C ARG A 145 -11.26 23.69 10.54
N ARG A 146 -11.43 22.46 10.05
CA ARG A 146 -12.63 21.62 10.22
C ARG A 146 -12.24 20.23 10.68
N ALA A 147 -13.13 19.60 11.45
CA ALA A 147 -12.98 18.20 11.82
C ALA A 147 -13.10 17.30 10.58
N VAL A 148 -12.30 16.24 10.53
CA VAL A 148 -12.44 15.16 9.55
C VAL A 148 -13.71 14.39 9.89
N ARG A 149 -14.71 14.43 9.01
CA ARG A 149 -15.94 13.64 9.15
C ARG A 149 -15.76 12.34 8.39
N ILE A 150 -15.86 11.23 9.10
CA ILE A 150 -15.85 9.88 8.50
C ILE A 150 -17.30 9.52 8.22
N GLY A 151 -17.60 9.13 6.98
CA GLY A 151 -18.95 8.74 6.60
C GLY A 151 -19.33 7.36 7.16
N HIS A 152 -20.64 7.10 7.19
CA HIS A 152 -21.22 5.90 7.78
C HIS A 152 -20.87 4.62 7.00
N GLU A 153 -20.42 4.76 5.74
CA GLU A 153 -19.93 3.67 4.91
C GLU A 153 -18.76 2.92 5.54
N ARG A 154 -17.99 3.55 6.46
CA ARG A 154 -16.82 2.93 7.12
C ARG A 154 -17.15 2.05 8.32
N CYS A 155 -18.43 1.88 8.68
CA CYS A 155 -18.82 1.10 9.85
C CYS A 155 -18.41 -0.38 9.75
N THR A 156 -18.41 -0.97 8.55
CA THR A 156 -17.95 -2.35 8.36
C THR A 156 -16.45 -2.47 8.63
N GLU A 157 -15.63 -1.57 8.11
CA GLU A 157 -14.19 -1.53 8.38
C GLU A 157 -13.90 -1.45 9.89
N LEU A 158 -14.66 -0.59 10.60
CA LEU A 158 -14.54 -0.45 12.06
C LEU A 158 -14.98 -1.72 12.81
N LEU A 159 -16.02 -2.42 12.35
CA LEU A 159 -16.46 -3.69 12.94
C LEU A 159 -15.37 -4.76 12.82
N PHE A 160 -14.80 -4.96 11.63
CA PHE A 160 -13.74 -5.95 11.43
C PHE A 160 -12.45 -5.59 12.17
N LEU A 161 -12.11 -4.30 12.23
CA LEU A 161 -11.00 -3.81 13.06
C LEU A 161 -11.26 -4.11 14.54
N GLY A 162 -12.49 -3.89 15.02
CA GLY A 162 -12.90 -4.23 16.39
C GLY A 162 -12.81 -5.72 16.68
N LEU A 163 -13.29 -6.58 15.77
CA LEU A 163 -13.20 -8.04 15.89
C LEU A 163 -11.75 -8.53 15.94
N ALA A 164 -10.90 -8.04 15.02
CA ALA A 164 -9.48 -8.36 15.01
C ALA A 164 -8.78 -7.89 16.29
N THR A 165 -9.10 -6.69 16.77
CA THR A 165 -8.55 -6.13 18.01
C THR A 165 -8.97 -6.95 19.23
N ALA A 166 -10.25 -7.34 19.31
CA ALA A 166 -10.76 -8.17 20.40
C ALA A 166 -10.04 -9.53 20.45
N TYR A 167 -9.83 -10.17 19.29
CA TYR A 167 -9.06 -11.40 19.22
C TYR A 167 -7.58 -11.20 19.56
N ALA A 168 -6.98 -10.08 19.13
CA ALA A 168 -5.58 -9.78 19.41
C ALA A 168 -5.26 -9.70 20.92
N PHE A 169 -6.22 -9.32 21.78
CA PHE A 169 -6.03 -9.35 23.23
C PHE A 169 -5.82 -10.75 23.81
N VAL A 170 -6.27 -11.80 23.12
CA VAL A 170 -6.05 -13.19 23.54
C VAL A 170 -4.56 -13.55 23.45
N ILE A 171 -3.80 -12.95 22.53
CA ILE A 171 -2.40 -13.30 22.27
C ILE A 171 -1.50 -12.94 23.46
N PRO A 172 -1.50 -11.71 24.01
CA PRO A 172 -0.74 -11.41 25.22
C PRO A 172 -1.14 -12.26 26.44
N ILE A 173 -2.43 -12.58 26.58
CA ILE A 173 -2.92 -13.42 27.68
C ILE A 173 -2.39 -14.85 27.58
N LYS A 174 -2.35 -15.40 26.36
CA LYS A 174 -1.83 -16.73 26.05
C LYS A 174 -0.30 -16.78 26.03
N GLY A 175 0.36 -15.64 25.79
CA GLY A 175 1.81 -15.51 25.68
C GLY A 175 2.41 -16.13 24.41
N THR A 176 1.60 -16.59 23.46
CA THR A 176 2.05 -17.26 22.23
C THR A 176 1.21 -16.86 21.03
N LEU A 177 1.84 -16.79 19.85
CA LEU A 177 1.17 -16.65 18.56
C LEU A 177 1.29 -17.99 17.81
N ALA A 178 0.19 -18.72 17.75
CA ALA A 178 0.11 -20.04 17.15
C ALA A 178 -0.46 -19.96 15.72
N TRP A 179 -0.25 -21.01 14.94
CA TRP A 179 -0.71 -21.09 13.55
C TRP A 179 -2.24 -20.90 13.42
N TYR A 180 -3.02 -21.36 14.41
CA TYR A 180 -4.47 -21.22 14.40
C TYR A 180 -4.93 -19.78 14.65
N ASP A 181 -4.16 -18.96 15.38
CA ASP A 181 -4.46 -17.53 15.51
C ASP A 181 -4.32 -16.85 14.13
N GLY A 182 -3.30 -17.24 13.36
CA GLY A 182 -3.12 -16.82 11.98
C GLY A 182 -4.31 -17.19 11.09
N LEU A 183 -4.88 -18.39 11.27
CA LEU A 183 -6.08 -18.81 10.54
C LEU A 183 -7.31 -17.98 10.94
N VAL A 184 -7.45 -17.60 12.21
CA VAL A 184 -8.52 -16.70 12.67
C VAL A 184 -8.39 -15.32 12.04
N PHE A 185 -7.21 -14.70 12.08
CA PHE A 185 -7.01 -13.39 11.43
C PHE A 185 -7.22 -13.45 9.92
N LEU A 186 -6.72 -14.49 9.26
CA LEU A 186 -6.95 -14.71 7.83
C LEU A 186 -8.45 -14.86 7.53
N GLY A 187 -9.18 -15.61 8.36
CA GLY A 187 -10.64 -15.77 8.24
C GLY A 187 -11.38 -14.44 8.38
N ILE A 188 -11.01 -13.61 9.37
CA ILE A 188 -11.56 -12.25 9.56
C ILE A 188 -11.28 -11.39 8.32
N TYR A 189 -10.05 -11.43 7.79
CA TYR A 189 -9.67 -10.66 6.60
C TYR A 189 -10.40 -11.12 5.34
N VAL A 190 -10.48 -12.42 5.08
CA VAL A 190 -11.22 -12.98 3.93
C VAL A 190 -12.69 -12.62 4.02
N TRP A 191 -13.30 -12.73 5.21
CA TRP A 191 -14.69 -12.33 5.42
C TRP A 191 -14.89 -10.83 5.13
N TYR A 192 -13.98 -9.96 5.60
CA TYR A 192 -13.99 -8.55 5.28
C TYR A 192 -13.93 -8.32 3.76
N ILE A 193 -12.98 -8.93 3.05
CA ILE A 193 -12.83 -8.77 1.59
C ILE A 193 -14.08 -9.22 0.83
N VAL A 194 -14.66 -10.35 1.21
CA VAL A 194 -15.91 -10.85 0.60
C VAL A 194 -17.04 -9.84 0.78
N LEU A 195 -17.19 -9.24 1.96
CA LEU A 195 -18.23 -8.25 2.20
C LEU A 195 -17.93 -6.90 1.52
N ALA A 196 -16.67 -6.45 1.56
CA ALA A 196 -16.23 -5.22 0.91
C ALA A 196 -16.39 -5.27 -0.62
N SER A 197 -16.17 -6.44 -1.23
CA SER A 197 -16.32 -6.66 -2.67
C SER A 197 -17.75 -6.46 -3.20
N ARG A 198 -18.76 -6.49 -2.32
CA ARG A 198 -20.18 -6.34 -2.68
C ARG A 198 -20.67 -4.90 -2.69
N ARG A 199 -19.86 -3.96 -2.20
CA ARG A 199 -20.22 -2.54 -2.15
C ARG A 199 -20.04 -1.90 -3.53
N PRO A 200 -20.91 -0.97 -3.97
CA PRO A 200 -20.66 -0.20 -5.19
C PRO A 200 -19.46 0.74 -4.97
N CYS A 201 -18.40 0.65 -5.79
CA CYS A 201 -17.30 1.62 -5.72
C CYS A 201 -17.69 2.89 -6.44
N VAL A 202 -17.21 3.98 -5.88
CA VAL A 202 -17.01 5.23 -6.59
C VAL A 202 -15.90 5.02 -7.63
N GLU A 203 -16.11 5.45 -8.87
CA GLU A 203 -15.07 5.46 -9.90
C GLU A 203 -13.83 6.19 -9.36
N SER A 204 -12.68 5.51 -9.35
CA SER A 204 -11.41 6.12 -8.96
C SER A 204 -10.99 7.09 -10.06
N GLU A 205 -11.08 8.40 -9.80
CA GLU A 205 -10.38 9.39 -10.60
C GLU A 205 -8.88 9.21 -10.34
N ALA A 206 -8.19 8.46 -11.20
CA ALA A 206 -6.75 8.35 -11.13
C ALA A 206 -6.12 9.73 -11.38
N VAL A 207 -5.44 10.27 -10.37
CA VAL A 207 -4.79 11.58 -10.42
C VAL A 207 -3.27 11.41 -10.54
N GLY A 208 -2.64 12.20 -11.41
CA GLY A 208 -1.18 12.30 -11.47
C GLY A 208 -0.53 11.23 -12.37
N PRO A 209 0.58 10.58 -11.95
CA PRO A 209 1.36 9.68 -12.83
C PRO A 209 0.56 8.51 -13.40
N ALA A 210 -0.42 7.99 -12.66
CA ALA A 210 -1.30 6.93 -13.12
C ALA A 210 -2.19 7.35 -14.31
N GLU A 211 -2.52 8.64 -14.44
CA GLU A 211 -3.31 9.16 -15.56
C GLU A 211 -2.57 8.98 -16.90
N MET A 212 -1.23 9.08 -16.90
CA MET A 212 -0.43 8.81 -18.10
C MET A 212 -0.59 7.37 -18.58
N LEU A 213 -0.56 6.40 -17.65
CA LEU A 213 -0.72 4.99 -17.96
C LEU A 213 -2.13 4.71 -18.50
N ILE A 214 -3.15 5.34 -17.91
CA ILE A 214 -4.54 5.15 -18.31
C ILE A 214 -4.82 5.64 -19.73
N ARG A 215 -4.13 6.71 -20.17
CA ARG A 215 -4.24 7.27 -21.52
C ARG A 215 -3.63 6.39 -22.61
N LEU A 216 -2.82 5.38 -22.26
CA LEU A 216 -2.26 4.46 -23.25
C LEU A 216 -3.35 3.55 -23.83
N PRO A 217 -3.19 3.07 -25.08
CA PRO A 217 -4.04 2.03 -25.65
C PRO A 217 -4.06 0.79 -24.73
N ARG A 218 -5.21 0.13 -24.62
CA ARG A 218 -5.48 -0.95 -23.64
C ARG A 218 -4.37 -2.02 -23.55
N ARG A 219 -3.80 -2.45 -24.69
CA ARG A 219 -2.71 -3.43 -24.71
C ARG A 219 -1.42 -2.87 -24.12
N GLN A 220 -1.04 -1.65 -24.50
CA GLN A 220 0.17 -0.99 -24.01
C GLN A 220 0.03 -0.64 -22.53
N ARG A 221 -1.15 -0.18 -22.10
CA ARG A 221 -1.46 0.08 -20.69
C ARG A 221 -1.25 -1.16 -19.84
N ARG A 222 -1.89 -2.28 -20.20
CA ARG A 222 -1.77 -3.54 -19.46
C ARG A 222 -0.33 -4.04 -19.41
N ALA A 223 0.41 -3.93 -20.51
CA ALA A 223 1.82 -4.30 -20.54
C ALA A 223 2.66 -3.39 -19.63
N ALA A 224 2.50 -2.07 -19.71
CA ALA A 224 3.23 -1.11 -18.89
C ALA A 224 2.92 -1.30 -17.39
N THR A 225 1.65 -1.46 -17.03
CA THR A 225 1.21 -1.74 -15.66
C THR A 225 1.78 -3.07 -15.15
N ALA A 226 1.76 -4.13 -15.96
CA ALA A 226 2.34 -5.41 -15.58
C ALA A 226 3.87 -5.33 -15.40
N VAL A 227 4.57 -4.64 -16.29
CA VAL A 227 6.02 -4.40 -16.17
C VAL A 227 6.33 -3.61 -14.90
N LEU A 228 5.57 -2.55 -14.60
CA LEU A 228 5.75 -1.79 -13.36
C LEU A 228 5.51 -2.66 -12.11
N PHE A 229 4.48 -3.50 -12.11
CA PHE A 229 4.25 -4.45 -11.02
C PHE A 229 5.43 -5.41 -10.82
N LEU A 230 5.89 -6.04 -11.90
CA LEU A 230 6.98 -7.01 -11.85
C LEU A 230 8.30 -6.36 -11.42
N VAL A 231 8.64 -5.20 -11.99
CA VAL A 231 9.87 -4.48 -11.66
C VAL A 231 9.82 -3.97 -10.22
N ALA A 232 8.73 -3.33 -9.80
CA ALA A 232 8.61 -2.83 -8.44
C ALA A 232 8.64 -3.97 -7.41
N GLY A 233 7.88 -5.05 -7.65
CA GLY A 233 7.90 -6.23 -6.78
C GLY A 233 9.28 -6.87 -6.70
N ALA A 234 9.97 -7.03 -7.84
CA ALA A 234 11.33 -7.56 -7.88
C ALA A 234 12.33 -6.68 -7.10
N VAL A 235 12.25 -5.36 -7.26
CA VAL A 235 13.09 -4.42 -6.51
C VAL A 235 12.83 -4.52 -5.01
N ILE A 236 11.57 -4.55 -4.58
CA ILE A 236 11.20 -4.70 -3.16
C ILE A 236 11.79 -6.00 -2.59
N LEU A 237 11.55 -7.13 -3.25
CA LEU A 237 12.02 -8.43 -2.78
C LEU A 237 13.56 -8.53 -2.78
N ALA A 238 14.22 -8.00 -3.80
CA ALA A 238 15.68 -8.00 -3.89
C ALA A 238 16.33 -7.16 -2.77
N ASN A 239 15.68 -6.07 -2.35
CA ASN A 239 16.19 -5.12 -1.37
C ASN A 239 15.67 -5.35 0.06
N ALA A 240 14.74 -6.28 0.28
CA ALA A 240 14.23 -6.58 1.63
C ALA A 240 15.32 -7.11 2.58
N LYS A 241 16.07 -8.15 2.17
CA LYS A 241 17.18 -8.69 2.98
C LYS A 241 18.28 -7.68 3.35
N PRO A 242 18.85 -6.88 2.42
CA PRO A 242 19.90 -5.91 2.76
C PRO A 242 19.39 -4.69 3.53
N PHE A 243 18.07 -4.50 3.58
CA PHE A 243 17.44 -3.48 4.41
C PHE A 243 17.31 -3.91 5.88
N CYS A 244 17.16 -5.21 6.14
CA CYS A 244 16.94 -5.80 7.47
C CYS A 244 18.24 -6.23 8.15
#